data_AF-A0A9P4N8P7-F1
#
_entry.id   AF-A0A9P4N8P7-F1
#
_cell.length_a   1.000
_cell.length_b   1.000
_cell.length_c   1.000
_cell.angle_alpha   90.00
_cell.angle_beta   90.00
_cell.angle_gamma   90.00
#
_symmetry.space_group_name_H-M   'P 1'
#
loop_
_entity.id
_entity.type
_entity.pdbx_description
1 polymer ?
#
loop_
_entity_poly.entity_id
_entity_poly.type
_entity_poly.pdbx_seq_one_letter_code
_entity_poly.pdbx_strand_id
1 'polypeptide(L)'
;MTDFVHISRPSSPSPTQKHAPDHAFLSLHPFVRHTVLSKIYGCVLGSALGDTIGLYTEFLPKRVCGEVYGNRGFRLVEPVTEWCCDSHRNRFEYCAWTDDTDQALLILLSFLHNHHSPNNFTNLPQDFAQRLQIWIEQGLRALDRPPCGIGALVGSVVTNPDYLKDPADTAIKRWIKTARHVAPNGSLMRTHPIGVLCLGLNEEETWRIAADMGRTTHVDPRCVVSCCISVGLIRGILRGEILDESHVDAAIERAYDWVLSQPALMNPGLDTELTEWEIKRHLDRKEFEHHVYAKDMEQLQLDSSKEMGYVYKCLGSAILTLRLGIRATRKTLIPANTLFEYLMTDLIMEGGDSDTNGAAAGALLGAWLGYSNLPAHWSNGLAHKEWLMSKVERMTKALGVVDGQIDYESDEAPDGGKGLMSREELEKRDYELLHMILLRDKERKEMEERERKKNQGKGLAGWFKK
;
A
#
# COMPACT_ATOMS: atom_id res chain seq x y z
N MET A 1 -48.73 -24.59 -23.79
CA MET A 1 -48.65 -24.19 -22.38
C MET A 1 -47.25 -24.46 -21.90
N THR A 2 -46.38 -23.47 -22.00
CA THR A 2 -45.06 -23.42 -21.38
C THR A 2 -44.78 -21.93 -21.18
N ASP A 3 -45.02 -21.48 -19.95
CA ASP A 3 -44.95 -20.08 -19.56
C ASP A 3 -43.51 -19.58 -19.64
N PHE A 4 -43.28 -18.64 -20.57
CA PHE A 4 -42.07 -17.83 -20.61
C PHE A 4 -42.14 -16.82 -19.45
N VAL A 5 -41.37 -17.08 -18.40
CA VAL A 5 -41.14 -16.11 -17.33
C VAL A 5 -40.32 -14.97 -17.92
N HIS A 6 -40.98 -13.84 -18.17
CA HIS A 6 -40.34 -12.56 -18.48
C HIS A 6 -39.53 -12.13 -17.25
N ILE A 7 -38.21 -12.33 -17.28
CA ILE A 7 -37.31 -11.73 -16.30
C ILE A 7 -37.14 -10.26 -16.71
N SER A 8 -37.73 -9.36 -15.94
CA SER A 8 -37.59 -7.92 -16.07
C SER A 8 -36.12 -7.55 -15.94
N ARG A 9 -35.55 -6.90 -16.97
CA ARG A 9 -34.23 -6.25 -16.85
C ARG A 9 -34.31 -5.21 -15.73
N PRO A 10 -33.38 -5.17 -14.77
CA PRO A 10 -33.32 -4.04 -13.84
C PRO A 10 -33.12 -2.75 -14.65
N SER A 11 -33.96 -1.77 -14.35
CA SER A 11 -33.85 -0.41 -14.87
C SER A 11 -32.48 0.17 -14.57
N SER A 12 -31.98 1.00 -15.49
CA SER A 12 -30.77 1.81 -15.35
C SER A 12 -30.61 2.39 -13.94
N PRO A 13 -29.38 2.45 -13.38
CA PRO A 13 -29.16 2.96 -12.04
C PRO A 13 -29.65 4.40 -11.96
N SER A 14 -30.58 4.64 -11.03
CA SER A 14 -30.98 5.98 -10.61
C SER A 14 -29.76 6.75 -10.12
N PRO A 15 -29.71 8.09 -10.27
CA PRO A 15 -28.65 8.89 -9.65
C PRO A 15 -28.60 8.55 -8.15
N THR A 16 -27.44 8.07 -7.70
CA THR A 16 -27.21 7.60 -6.34
C THR A 16 -27.64 8.66 -5.34
N GLN A 17 -28.65 8.37 -4.52
CA GLN A 17 -28.93 9.17 -3.33
C GLN A 17 -27.67 9.12 -2.47
N LYS A 18 -27.01 10.26 -2.24
CA LYS A 18 -25.91 10.36 -1.28
C LYS A 18 -26.47 9.93 0.08
N HIS A 19 -26.05 8.79 0.59
CA HIS A 19 -26.41 8.37 1.93
C HIS A 19 -25.62 9.21 2.94
N ALA A 20 -26.25 9.66 4.01
CA ALA A 20 -25.51 10.30 5.11
C ALA A 20 -24.53 9.27 5.71
N PRO A 21 -23.30 9.66 6.07
CA PRO A 21 -22.35 8.73 6.67
C PRO A 21 -22.95 8.03 7.91
N ASP A 22 -22.93 6.70 7.93
CA ASP A 22 -23.44 5.88 9.03
C ASP A 22 -22.33 5.54 10.03
N HIS A 23 -22.29 6.35 11.09
CA HIS A 23 -21.41 6.16 12.25
C HIS A 23 -22.19 5.64 13.48
N ALA A 24 -23.46 5.26 13.32
CA ALA A 24 -24.31 4.87 14.45
C ALA A 24 -23.74 3.67 15.21
N PHE A 25 -23.08 2.75 14.50
CA PHE A 25 -22.44 1.57 15.08
C PHE A 25 -21.33 1.92 16.10
N LEU A 26 -20.64 3.04 15.95
CA LEU A 26 -19.60 3.49 16.88
C LEU A 26 -20.18 3.83 18.26
N SER A 27 -21.45 4.22 18.31
CA SER A 27 -22.15 4.59 19.54
C SER A 27 -22.88 3.42 20.20
N LEU A 28 -22.81 2.20 19.63
CA LEU A 28 -23.43 1.01 20.22
C LEU A 28 -22.83 0.67 21.60
N HIS A 29 -21.50 0.79 21.73
CA HIS A 29 -20.80 0.54 22.99
C HIS A 29 -19.40 1.18 23.00
N PRO A 30 -18.88 1.71 24.13
CA PRO A 30 -17.52 2.24 24.21
C PRO A 30 -16.43 1.26 23.72
N PHE A 31 -16.56 -0.03 24.01
CA PHE A 31 -15.65 -1.07 23.49
C PHE A 31 -15.66 -1.20 21.97
N VAL A 32 -16.80 -0.96 21.30
CA VAL A 32 -16.84 -0.95 19.83
C VAL A 32 -15.98 0.19 19.31
N ARG A 33 -16.19 1.41 19.82
CA ARG A 33 -15.38 2.59 19.44
C ARG A 33 -13.89 2.37 19.70
N HIS A 34 -13.51 1.86 20.88
CA HIS A 34 -12.10 1.57 21.19
C HIS A 34 -11.52 0.47 20.28
N THR A 35 -12.30 -0.55 19.94
CA THR A 35 -11.86 -1.59 19.01
C THR A 35 -11.62 -1.01 17.63
N VAL A 36 -12.56 -0.22 17.10
CA VAL A 36 -12.41 0.46 15.80
C VAL A 36 -11.18 1.36 15.80
N LEU A 37 -10.99 2.16 16.86
CA LEU A 37 -9.81 3.02 16.99
C LEU A 37 -8.52 2.22 16.96
N SER A 38 -8.42 1.14 17.76
CA SER A 38 -7.26 0.25 17.75
C SER A 38 -7.00 -0.35 16.37
N LYS A 39 -8.04 -0.74 15.64
CA LYS A 39 -7.93 -1.25 14.27
C LYS A 39 -7.52 -0.19 13.24
N ILE A 40 -7.96 1.06 13.39
CA ILE A 40 -7.52 2.18 12.52
C ILE A 40 -6.01 2.41 12.68
N TYR A 41 -5.53 2.55 13.92
CA TYR A 41 -4.10 2.68 14.19
C TYR A 41 -3.34 1.44 13.73
N GLY A 42 -3.89 0.25 13.96
CA GLY A 42 -3.36 -1.01 13.48
C GLY A 42 -3.19 -1.03 11.96
N CYS A 43 -4.16 -0.55 11.20
CA CYS A 43 -4.12 -0.48 9.74
C CYS A 43 -3.00 0.43 9.23
N VAL A 44 -2.97 1.68 9.71
CA VAL A 44 -2.02 2.68 9.18
C VAL A 44 -0.59 2.35 9.61
N LEU A 45 -0.37 2.02 10.89
CA LEU A 45 0.96 1.63 11.33
C LEU A 45 1.37 0.26 10.83
N GLY A 46 0.44 -0.69 10.73
CA GLY A 46 0.71 -2.01 10.16
C GLY A 46 1.25 -1.90 8.73
N SER A 47 0.66 -1.02 7.92
CA SER A 47 1.19 -0.71 6.58
C SER A 47 2.61 -0.13 6.65
N ALA A 48 2.83 0.90 7.46
CA ALA A 48 4.15 1.56 7.55
C ALA A 48 5.26 0.63 8.09
N LEU A 49 4.91 -0.26 9.01
CA LEU A 49 5.84 -1.29 9.51
C LEU A 49 6.11 -2.36 8.45
N GLY A 50 5.08 -2.77 7.70
CA GLY A 50 5.22 -3.72 6.60
C GLY A 50 6.13 -3.20 5.50
N ASP A 51 5.95 -1.95 5.10
CA ASP A 51 6.83 -1.19 4.20
C ASP A 51 8.28 -1.17 4.74
N THR A 52 8.48 -0.63 5.95
CA THR A 52 9.80 -0.43 6.55
C THR A 52 10.59 -1.74 6.71
N ILE A 53 9.94 -2.82 7.18
CA ILE A 53 10.59 -4.12 7.32
C ILE A 53 10.74 -4.80 5.96
N GLY A 54 9.80 -4.58 5.03
CA GLY A 54 9.85 -5.13 3.68
C GLY A 54 11.03 -4.63 2.85
N LEU A 55 11.48 -3.39 3.07
CA LEU A 55 12.69 -2.83 2.45
C LEU A 55 13.95 -3.67 2.71
N TYR A 56 14.01 -4.42 3.82
CA TYR A 56 15.15 -5.28 4.15
C TYR A 56 15.39 -6.37 3.09
N THR A 57 14.33 -6.85 2.43
CA THR A 57 14.38 -7.96 1.46
C THR A 57 13.92 -7.61 0.04
N GLU A 58 13.51 -6.35 -0.19
CA GLU A 58 13.08 -5.84 -1.51
C GLU A 58 14.08 -6.15 -2.63
N PHE A 59 13.63 -6.69 -3.75
CA PHE A 59 14.45 -7.13 -4.88
C PHE A 59 15.45 -8.26 -4.59
N LEU A 60 15.52 -8.79 -3.36
CA LEU A 60 16.33 -9.98 -3.07
C LEU A 60 15.54 -11.23 -3.45
N PRO A 61 16.20 -12.24 -4.06
CA PRO A 61 15.63 -13.57 -4.17
C PRO A 61 15.39 -14.18 -2.80
N LYS A 62 14.36 -15.00 -2.64
CA LYS A 62 14.02 -15.72 -1.40
C LYS A 62 15.22 -16.45 -0.80
N ARG A 63 16.01 -17.09 -1.67
CA ARG A 63 17.24 -17.80 -1.30
C ARG A 63 18.24 -16.88 -0.58
N VAL A 64 18.44 -15.66 -1.10
CA VAL A 64 19.37 -14.68 -0.53
C VAL A 64 18.84 -14.11 0.77
N CYS A 65 17.52 -13.92 0.90
CA CYS A 65 16.89 -13.52 2.16
C CYS A 65 17.25 -14.50 3.29
N GLY A 66 17.19 -15.80 3.02
CA GLY A 66 17.59 -16.84 3.99
C GLY A 66 19.09 -16.85 4.35
N GLU A 67 19.96 -16.41 3.43
CA GLU A 67 21.41 -16.29 3.69
C GLU A 67 21.74 -15.07 4.56
N VAL A 68 21.10 -13.93 4.27
CA VAL A 68 21.36 -12.65 4.96
C VAL A 68 20.62 -12.57 6.30
N TYR A 69 19.36 -12.99 6.34
CA TYR A 69 18.46 -12.87 7.49
C TYR A 69 18.02 -14.25 8.00
N GLY A 70 18.96 -15.21 8.09
CA GLY A 70 18.67 -16.59 8.50
C GLY A 70 18.09 -16.74 9.91
N ASN A 71 18.28 -15.74 10.78
CA ASN A 71 17.66 -15.68 12.11
C ASN A 71 16.20 -15.22 12.08
N ARG A 72 15.71 -14.71 10.94
CA ARG A 72 14.36 -14.14 10.73
C ARG A 72 14.00 -13.04 11.74
N GLY A 73 15.00 -12.37 12.32
CA GLY A 73 14.81 -11.37 13.37
C GLY A 73 15.05 -9.96 12.86
N PHE A 74 13.99 -9.15 12.82
CA PHE A 74 14.07 -7.74 12.45
C PHE A 74 13.84 -6.84 13.68
N ARG A 75 14.60 -5.76 13.79
CA ARG A 75 14.51 -4.80 14.89
C ARG A 75 14.76 -3.40 14.35
N LEU A 76 13.89 -2.46 14.75
CA LEU A 76 14.06 -1.03 14.48
C LEU A 76 14.59 -0.28 15.70
N VAL A 77 14.85 -0.98 16.81
CA VAL A 77 15.43 -0.44 18.05
C VAL A 77 16.75 -1.13 18.36
N GLU A 78 17.65 -0.42 19.04
CA GLU A 78 19.02 -0.87 19.31
C GLU A 78 19.13 -2.26 20.00
N PRO A 79 20.01 -3.15 19.52
CA PRO A 79 20.73 -3.08 18.24
C PRO A 79 19.76 -3.22 17.05
N VAL A 80 19.80 -2.24 16.15
CA VAL A 80 18.99 -2.23 14.91
C VAL A 80 19.48 -3.35 13.99
N THR A 81 18.55 -4.01 13.29
CA THR A 81 18.95 -4.98 12.26
C THR A 81 19.60 -4.23 11.11
N GLU A 82 20.82 -4.63 10.74
CA GLU A 82 21.53 -4.06 9.59
C GLU A 82 20.87 -4.47 8.27
N TRP A 83 20.89 -3.58 7.29
CA TRP A 83 20.44 -3.89 5.93
C TRP A 83 21.43 -4.81 5.21
N CYS A 84 20.90 -5.52 4.22
CA CYS A 84 21.72 -6.02 3.12
C CYS A 84 22.39 -4.80 2.45
N CYS A 85 23.72 -4.80 2.41
CA CYS A 85 24.46 -3.68 1.90
C CYS A 85 24.41 -3.67 0.36
N ASP A 86 23.53 -2.86 -0.23
CA ASP A 86 23.40 -2.72 -1.68
C ASP A 86 23.05 -1.28 -2.10
N SER A 87 23.11 -1.00 -3.42
CA SER A 87 22.86 0.35 -3.95
C SER A 87 21.40 0.78 -3.81
N HIS A 88 20.48 -0.17 -3.67
CA HIS A 88 19.07 0.11 -3.55
C HIS A 88 18.73 0.67 -2.17
N ARG A 89 19.11 -0.03 -1.08
CA ARG A 89 18.86 0.40 0.32
C ARG A 89 19.62 1.65 0.71
N ASN A 90 20.79 1.87 0.12
CA ASN A 90 21.63 3.04 0.41
C ASN A 90 20.94 4.39 0.19
N ARG A 91 19.82 4.41 -0.55
CA ARG A 91 19.02 5.60 -0.85
C ARG A 91 18.07 6.00 0.27
N PHE A 92 17.80 5.09 1.20
CA PHE A 92 16.78 5.28 2.23
C PHE A 92 17.40 5.65 3.59
N GLU A 93 16.58 6.25 4.43
CA GLU A 93 16.89 6.50 5.83
C GLU A 93 16.64 5.23 6.66
N TYR A 94 17.50 4.96 7.64
CA TYR A 94 17.36 3.79 8.51
C TYR A 94 16.04 3.84 9.28
N CYS A 95 15.40 2.68 9.41
CA CYS A 95 14.12 2.52 10.11
C CYS A 95 12.97 3.39 9.57
N ALA A 96 13.13 3.97 8.38
CA ALA A 96 12.09 4.71 7.69
C ALA A 96 11.43 3.85 6.60
N TRP A 97 10.22 4.26 6.25
CA TRP A 97 9.42 3.70 5.16
C TRP A 97 9.89 4.19 3.77
N THR A 98 9.30 3.66 2.70
CA THR A 98 9.58 3.96 1.28
C THR A 98 8.46 4.85 0.67
N ASP A 99 8.25 4.77 -0.64
CA ASP A 99 7.19 5.50 -1.33
C ASP A 99 5.79 4.95 -1.06
N ASP A 100 5.63 3.71 -0.60
CA ASP A 100 4.35 3.12 -0.26
C ASP A 100 3.65 3.94 0.83
N THR A 101 4.36 4.19 1.93
CA THR A 101 3.84 4.99 3.05
C THR A 101 3.83 6.48 2.72
N ASP A 102 4.85 7.02 2.05
CA ASP A 102 4.84 8.43 1.64
C ASP A 102 3.61 8.74 0.78
N GLN A 103 3.31 7.91 -0.24
CA GLN A 103 2.15 8.14 -1.11
C GLN A 103 0.81 7.86 -0.40
N ALA A 104 0.76 6.92 0.55
CA ALA A 104 -0.42 6.73 1.41
C ALA A 104 -0.70 7.98 2.26
N LEU A 105 0.37 8.60 2.78
CA LEU A 105 0.29 9.83 3.54
C LEU A 105 -0.23 10.99 2.69
N LEU A 106 0.08 11.07 1.39
CA LEU A 106 -0.50 12.10 0.53
C LEU A 106 -2.03 12.02 0.48
N ILE A 107 -2.62 10.82 0.50
CA ILE A 107 -4.08 10.63 0.57
C ILE A 107 -4.62 11.10 1.93
N LEU A 108 -3.96 10.71 3.01
CA LEU A 108 -4.35 11.10 4.37
C LEU A 108 -4.28 12.62 4.55
N LEU A 109 -3.18 13.24 4.16
CA LEU A 109 -2.97 14.69 4.24
C LEU A 109 -3.93 15.44 3.31
N SER A 110 -4.23 14.91 2.13
CA SER A 110 -5.24 15.46 1.23
C SER A 110 -6.61 15.53 1.91
N PHE A 111 -7.02 14.46 2.59
CA PHE A 111 -8.26 14.41 3.35
C PHE A 111 -8.26 15.40 4.51
N LEU A 112 -7.20 15.42 5.33
CA LEU A 112 -7.10 16.31 6.49
C LEU A 112 -7.13 17.78 6.06
N HIS A 113 -6.36 18.16 5.05
CA HIS A 113 -6.33 19.54 4.55
C HIS A 113 -7.70 20.01 4.04
N ASN A 114 -8.47 19.10 3.45
CA ASN A 114 -9.76 19.39 2.84
C ASN A 114 -10.96 18.98 3.71
N HIS A 115 -10.77 18.58 4.97
CA HIS A 115 -11.81 17.88 5.75
C HIS A 115 -13.08 18.72 6.00
N HIS A 116 -12.96 20.05 6.08
CA HIS A 116 -14.08 20.97 6.20
C HIS A 116 -14.87 21.16 4.89
N SER A 117 -14.31 20.75 3.75
CA SER A 117 -14.95 20.91 2.45
C SER A 117 -16.11 19.92 2.31
N PRO A 118 -17.32 20.37 1.89
CA PRO A 118 -18.43 19.46 1.62
C PRO A 118 -18.18 18.51 0.42
N ASN A 119 -17.13 18.78 -0.36
CA ASN A 119 -16.69 17.99 -1.51
C ASN A 119 -15.35 17.27 -1.25
N ASN A 120 -14.97 17.07 0.01
CA ASN A 120 -13.69 16.47 0.40
C ASN A 120 -13.38 15.16 -0.34
N PHE A 121 -14.34 14.25 -0.50
CA PHE A 121 -14.16 13.01 -1.27
C PHE A 121 -14.14 13.22 -2.79
N THR A 122 -14.95 14.13 -3.31
CA THR A 122 -15.02 14.40 -4.76
C THR A 122 -13.72 15.04 -5.27
N ASN A 123 -13.11 15.91 -4.47
CA ASN A 123 -11.86 16.59 -4.84
C ASN A 123 -10.60 15.79 -4.46
N LEU A 124 -10.75 14.73 -3.65
CA LEU A 124 -9.63 13.94 -3.12
C LEU A 124 -8.68 13.44 -4.23
N PRO A 125 -9.14 12.86 -5.36
CA PRO A 125 -8.22 12.37 -6.39
C PRO A 125 -7.40 13.48 -7.05
N GLN A 126 -8.00 14.66 -7.25
CA GLN A 126 -7.32 15.79 -7.88
C GLN A 126 -6.28 16.43 -6.95
N ASP A 127 -6.64 16.61 -5.67
CA ASP A 127 -5.72 17.14 -4.66
C ASP A 127 -4.57 16.14 -4.40
N PHE A 128 -4.86 14.83 -4.34
CA PHE A 128 -3.84 13.79 -4.31
C PHE A 128 -2.92 13.85 -5.54
N ALA A 129 -3.46 14.01 -6.76
CA ALA A 129 -2.64 14.11 -7.97
C ALA A 129 -1.68 15.30 -7.90
N GLN A 130 -2.14 16.46 -7.43
CA GLN A 130 -1.27 17.63 -7.21
C GLN A 130 -0.15 17.32 -6.20
N ARG A 131 -0.50 16.68 -5.07
CA ARG A 131 0.47 16.27 -4.05
C ARG A 131 1.46 15.24 -4.56
N LEU A 132 1.03 14.30 -5.40
CA LEU A 132 1.89 13.29 -5.99
C LEU A 132 2.88 13.91 -6.99
N GLN A 133 2.46 14.91 -7.77
CA GLN A 133 3.37 15.67 -8.63
C GLN A 133 4.41 16.43 -7.79
N ILE A 134 3.98 17.12 -6.73
CA ILE A 134 4.89 17.78 -5.79
C ILE A 134 5.84 16.76 -5.15
N TRP A 135 5.34 15.59 -4.74
CA TRP A 135 6.17 14.55 -4.13
C TRP A 135 7.22 14.06 -5.12
N ILE A 136 6.90 13.75 -6.37
CA ILE A 136 7.91 13.29 -7.35
C ILE A 136 9.03 14.32 -7.55
N GLU A 137 8.72 15.61 -7.49
CA GLU A 137 9.71 16.68 -7.66
C GLU A 137 10.48 16.97 -6.37
N GLN A 138 9.77 17.04 -5.24
CA GLN A 138 10.23 17.67 -4.01
C GLN A 138 10.29 16.73 -2.79
N GLY A 139 9.73 15.54 -2.92
CA GLY A 139 9.56 14.58 -1.85
C GLY A 139 8.42 14.93 -0.88
N LEU A 140 8.34 14.23 0.25
CA LEU A 140 7.30 14.48 1.25
C LEU A 140 7.67 15.72 2.09
N ARG A 141 7.16 16.88 1.65
CA ARG A 141 7.48 18.21 2.21
C ARG A 141 7.24 18.33 3.72
N ALA A 142 6.20 17.67 4.25
CA ALA A 142 5.90 17.70 5.68
C ALA A 142 7.09 17.22 6.54
N LEU A 143 7.83 16.22 6.06
CA LEU A 143 8.95 15.60 6.75
C LEU A 143 10.32 15.87 6.09
N ASP A 144 10.36 16.66 5.02
CA ASP A 144 11.56 16.93 4.20
C ASP A 144 12.24 15.65 3.66
N ARG A 145 11.45 14.59 3.45
CA ARG A 145 11.96 13.32 2.90
C ARG A 145 12.09 13.41 1.38
N PRO A 146 13.19 12.96 0.76
CA PRO A 146 13.34 12.97 -0.68
C PRO A 146 12.45 11.92 -1.36
N PRO A 147 12.14 12.06 -2.67
CA PRO A 147 11.29 11.11 -3.38
C PRO A 147 12.07 9.88 -3.85
N CYS A 148 12.42 9.02 -2.90
CA CYS A 148 12.99 7.70 -3.17
C CYS A 148 11.86 6.70 -3.51
N GLY A 149 12.20 5.60 -4.21
CA GLY A 149 11.26 4.50 -4.48
C GLY A 149 10.36 4.64 -5.72
N ILE A 150 10.34 5.80 -6.41
CA ILE A 150 9.41 6.08 -7.53
C ILE A 150 9.32 4.94 -8.55
N GLY A 151 8.15 4.29 -8.62
CA GLY A 151 7.84 3.30 -9.64
C GLY A 151 7.80 3.87 -11.07
N ALA A 152 8.27 3.10 -12.05
CA ALA A 152 8.41 3.54 -13.44
C ALA A 152 7.08 4.01 -14.09
N LEU A 153 5.95 3.37 -13.76
CA LEU A 153 4.65 3.78 -14.27
C LEU A 153 4.23 5.13 -13.68
N VAL A 154 4.35 5.29 -12.34
CA VAL A 154 4.02 6.52 -11.63
C VAL A 154 4.85 7.68 -12.18
N GLY A 155 6.18 7.52 -12.25
CA GLY A 155 7.07 8.52 -12.82
C GLY A 155 6.69 8.91 -14.26
N SER A 156 6.37 7.94 -15.12
CA SER A 156 5.97 8.20 -16.51
C SER A 156 4.62 8.89 -16.67
N VAL A 157 3.67 8.66 -15.75
CA VAL A 157 2.32 9.26 -15.82
C VAL A 157 2.35 10.67 -15.25
N VAL A 158 2.91 10.85 -14.06
CA VAL A 158 2.80 12.08 -13.27
C VAL A 158 3.68 13.21 -13.83
N THR A 159 4.80 12.88 -14.48
CA THR A 159 5.68 13.87 -15.14
C THR A 159 5.12 14.39 -16.47
N ASN A 160 3.97 13.90 -16.92
CA ASN A 160 3.31 14.44 -18.10
C ASN A 160 2.80 15.87 -17.81
N PRO A 161 3.05 16.86 -18.69
CA PRO A 161 2.56 18.23 -18.50
C PRO A 161 1.04 18.36 -18.38
N ASP A 162 0.28 17.43 -18.96
CA ASP A 162 -1.18 17.41 -18.89
C ASP A 162 -1.73 16.65 -17.67
N TYR A 163 -0.85 16.11 -16.81
CA TYR A 163 -1.24 15.26 -15.68
C TYR A 163 -2.29 15.91 -14.77
N LEU A 164 -2.08 17.15 -14.35
CA LEU A 164 -3.04 17.83 -13.46
C LEU A 164 -4.31 18.30 -14.18
N LYS A 165 -4.37 18.29 -15.51
CA LYS A 165 -5.61 18.60 -16.24
C LYS A 165 -6.57 17.44 -16.17
N ASP A 166 -6.04 16.23 -16.38
CA ASP A 166 -6.78 14.97 -16.25
C ASP A 166 -5.80 13.83 -15.92
N PRO A 167 -5.65 13.48 -14.63
CA PRO A 167 -4.76 12.42 -14.18
C PRO A 167 -5.11 11.06 -14.79
N ALA A 168 -6.41 10.78 -14.92
CA ALA A 168 -6.90 9.50 -15.42
C ALA A 168 -6.67 9.37 -16.94
N ASP A 169 -6.91 10.42 -17.71
CA ASP A 169 -6.62 10.43 -19.15
C ASP A 169 -5.13 10.24 -19.43
N THR A 170 -4.26 10.87 -18.64
CA THR A 170 -2.81 10.68 -18.75
C THR A 170 -2.42 9.21 -18.49
N ALA A 171 -3.00 8.59 -17.46
CA ALA A 171 -2.82 7.17 -17.17
C ALA A 171 -3.40 6.26 -18.28
N ILE A 172 -4.55 6.59 -18.85
CA ILE A 172 -5.16 5.88 -20.01
C ILE A 172 -4.22 5.91 -21.21
N LYS A 173 -3.71 7.09 -21.59
CA LYS A 173 -2.75 7.25 -22.69
C LYS A 173 -1.50 6.40 -22.46
N ARG A 174 -1.00 6.33 -21.22
CA ARG A 174 0.16 5.48 -20.89
C ARG A 174 -0.19 4.00 -20.97
N TRP A 175 -1.34 3.59 -20.44
CA TRP A 175 -1.83 2.21 -20.45
C TRP A 175 -1.98 1.68 -21.89
N ILE A 176 -2.59 2.47 -22.79
CA ILE A 176 -2.69 2.19 -24.23
C ILE A 176 -1.29 2.03 -24.86
N LYS A 177 -0.35 2.93 -24.57
CA LYS A 177 1.04 2.86 -25.08
C LYS A 177 1.79 1.60 -24.61
N THR A 178 1.44 1.05 -23.46
CA THR A 178 1.99 -0.22 -22.95
C THR A 178 1.23 -1.45 -23.44
N ALA A 179 0.42 -1.30 -24.50
CA ALA A 179 -0.45 -2.34 -25.04
C ALA A 179 -1.37 -2.97 -23.99
N ARG A 180 -1.75 -2.22 -22.94
CA ARG A 180 -2.69 -2.65 -21.90
C ARG A 180 -2.22 -3.88 -21.10
N HIS A 181 -0.91 -4.15 -21.08
CA HIS A 181 -0.35 -5.33 -20.41
C HIS A 181 0.23 -5.05 -19.01
N VAL A 182 0.57 -3.80 -18.72
CA VAL A 182 1.27 -3.41 -17.50
C VAL A 182 0.26 -3.13 -16.37
N ALA A 183 0.27 -3.97 -15.33
CA ALA A 183 -0.55 -3.82 -14.12
C ALA A 183 0.29 -3.91 -12.82
N PRO A 184 1.07 -2.87 -12.51
CA PRO A 184 1.88 -2.84 -11.31
C PRO A 184 1.04 -2.53 -10.07
N ASN A 185 1.55 -2.87 -8.91
CA ASN A 185 0.92 -2.71 -7.58
C ASN A 185 0.97 -1.28 -7.00
N GLY A 186 1.57 -0.32 -7.70
CA GLY A 186 1.80 1.02 -7.18
C GLY A 186 0.54 1.76 -6.72
N SER A 187 -0.66 1.44 -7.22
CA SER A 187 -1.92 1.98 -6.66
C SER A 187 -2.41 1.24 -5.42
N LEU A 188 -2.20 -0.08 -5.36
CA LEU A 188 -2.64 -0.91 -4.24
C LEU A 188 -1.89 -0.56 -2.97
N MET A 189 -0.57 -0.32 -3.06
CA MET A 189 0.29 -0.07 -1.91
C MET A 189 -0.15 1.10 -1.01
N ARG A 190 -0.73 2.14 -1.64
CA ARG A 190 -1.03 3.41 -0.97
C ARG A 190 -2.50 3.62 -0.62
N THR A 191 -3.42 2.78 -1.09
CA THR A 191 -4.87 3.07 -1.01
C THR A 191 -5.52 2.69 0.32
N HIS A 192 -4.80 2.00 1.22
CA HIS A 192 -5.33 1.55 2.51
C HIS A 192 -5.98 2.66 3.38
N PRO A 193 -5.52 3.95 3.39
CA PRO A 193 -6.19 4.99 4.18
C PRO A 193 -7.64 5.21 3.76
N ILE A 194 -7.97 4.99 2.48
CA ILE A 194 -9.34 5.15 1.96
C ILE A 194 -10.33 4.25 2.71
N GLY A 195 -9.90 3.05 3.11
CA GLY A 195 -10.76 2.12 3.85
C GLY A 195 -11.15 2.66 5.22
N VAL A 196 -10.25 3.44 5.84
CA VAL A 196 -10.51 4.19 7.07
C VAL A 196 -11.38 5.41 6.79
N LEU A 197 -11.06 6.20 5.75
CA LEU A 197 -11.81 7.41 5.40
C LEU A 197 -13.28 7.11 5.07
N CYS A 198 -13.54 5.96 4.45
CA CYS A 198 -14.88 5.53 4.04
C CYS A 198 -15.64 4.76 5.14
N LEU A 199 -15.22 4.84 6.41
CA LEU A 199 -15.82 4.10 7.53
C LEU A 199 -17.34 4.28 7.64
N GLY A 200 -17.84 5.49 7.36
CA GLY A 200 -19.26 5.82 7.36
C GLY A 200 -19.98 5.61 6.02
N LEU A 201 -19.26 5.31 4.94
CA LEU A 201 -19.85 5.15 3.60
C LEU A 201 -20.25 3.70 3.35
N ASN A 202 -21.11 3.47 2.36
CA ASN A 202 -21.44 2.11 1.91
C ASN A 202 -20.32 1.51 1.02
N GLU A 203 -20.43 0.23 0.69
CA GLU A 203 -19.40 -0.48 -0.10
C GLU A 203 -19.20 0.13 -1.50
N GLU A 204 -20.27 0.43 -2.25
CA GLU A 204 -20.15 0.98 -3.60
C GLU A 204 -19.52 2.38 -3.63
N GLU A 205 -19.89 3.24 -2.66
CA GLU A 205 -19.26 4.55 -2.48
C GLU A 205 -17.77 4.41 -2.17
N THR A 206 -17.42 3.44 -1.33
CA THR A 206 -16.04 3.11 -0.98
C THR A 206 -15.25 2.63 -2.20
N TRP A 207 -15.80 1.73 -3.02
CA TRP A 207 -15.16 1.23 -4.23
C TRP A 207 -15.00 2.31 -5.29
N ARG A 208 -15.97 3.22 -5.44
CA ARG A 208 -15.86 4.37 -6.34
C ARG A 208 -14.67 5.26 -5.96
N ILE A 209 -14.52 5.61 -4.67
CA ILE A 209 -13.40 6.43 -4.21
C ILE A 209 -12.06 5.69 -4.39
N ALA A 210 -12.02 4.38 -4.09
CA ALA A 210 -10.83 3.56 -4.31
C ALA A 210 -10.43 3.51 -5.80
N ALA A 211 -11.40 3.31 -6.69
CA ALA A 211 -11.20 3.27 -8.14
C ALA A 211 -10.72 4.64 -8.66
N ASP A 212 -11.38 5.73 -8.29
CA ASP A 212 -11.01 7.08 -8.72
C ASP A 212 -9.60 7.44 -8.24
N MET A 213 -9.26 7.09 -6.99
CA MET A 213 -7.92 7.33 -6.44
C MET A 213 -6.85 6.49 -7.13
N GLY A 214 -7.09 5.20 -7.38
CA GLY A 214 -6.14 4.34 -8.07
C GLY A 214 -5.90 4.78 -9.52
N ARG A 215 -6.97 5.18 -10.21
CA ARG A 215 -6.96 5.62 -11.63
C ARG A 215 -6.23 6.93 -11.89
N THR A 216 -5.86 7.67 -10.84
CA THR A 216 -4.93 8.81 -10.96
C THR A 216 -3.59 8.41 -11.56
N THR A 217 -3.22 7.12 -11.54
CA THR A 217 -1.97 6.61 -12.16
C THR A 217 -2.11 5.21 -12.76
N HIS A 218 -2.99 4.36 -12.22
CA HIS A 218 -3.15 2.96 -12.61
C HIS A 218 -4.59 2.71 -13.03
N VAL A 219 -4.85 2.74 -14.33
CA VAL A 219 -6.20 2.54 -14.89
C VAL A 219 -6.49 1.10 -15.31
N ASP A 220 -5.49 0.22 -15.26
CA ASP A 220 -5.66 -1.19 -15.61
C ASP A 220 -6.72 -1.85 -14.71
N PRO A 221 -7.70 -2.60 -15.26
CA PRO A 221 -8.77 -3.21 -14.47
C PRO A 221 -8.27 -4.09 -13.32
N ARG A 222 -7.12 -4.74 -13.47
CA ARG A 222 -6.49 -5.57 -12.43
C ARG A 222 -6.01 -4.72 -11.25
N CYS A 223 -5.48 -3.54 -11.52
CA CYS A 223 -5.09 -2.57 -10.48
C CYS A 223 -6.34 -2.03 -9.75
N VAL A 224 -7.38 -1.67 -10.51
CA VAL A 224 -8.62 -1.12 -9.97
C VAL A 224 -9.33 -2.11 -9.05
N VAL A 225 -9.53 -3.36 -9.50
CA VAL A 225 -10.19 -4.39 -8.66
C VAL A 225 -9.40 -4.66 -7.39
N SER A 226 -8.07 -4.66 -7.48
CA SER A 226 -7.20 -4.90 -6.33
C SER A 226 -7.33 -3.80 -5.28
N CYS A 227 -7.40 -2.54 -5.70
CA CYS A 227 -7.66 -1.41 -4.79
C CYS A 227 -9.05 -1.52 -4.15
N CYS A 228 -10.08 -1.83 -4.94
CA CYS A 228 -11.46 -1.97 -4.43
C CYS A 228 -11.58 -3.09 -3.38
N ILE A 229 -10.94 -4.24 -3.62
CA ILE A 229 -10.90 -5.36 -2.67
C ILE A 229 -10.19 -4.96 -1.38
N SER A 230 -8.96 -4.44 -1.48
CA SER A 230 -8.17 -4.09 -0.29
C SER A 230 -8.86 -3.05 0.58
N VAL A 231 -9.33 -1.95 -0.05
CA VAL A 231 -10.05 -0.87 0.65
C VAL A 231 -11.37 -1.37 1.24
N GLY A 232 -12.14 -2.17 0.49
CA GLY A 232 -13.40 -2.75 0.96
C GLY A 232 -13.22 -3.68 2.16
N LEU A 233 -12.19 -4.52 2.13
CA LEU A 233 -11.84 -5.40 3.26
C LEU A 233 -11.45 -4.60 4.50
N ILE A 234 -10.62 -3.56 4.37
CA ILE A 234 -10.28 -2.68 5.50
C ILE A 234 -11.55 -2.07 6.09
N ARG A 235 -12.38 -1.43 5.27
CA ARG A 235 -13.66 -0.84 5.71
C ARG A 235 -14.55 -1.87 6.43
N GLY A 236 -14.71 -3.06 5.84
CA GLY A 236 -15.51 -4.14 6.43
C GLY A 236 -14.94 -4.69 7.74
N ILE A 237 -13.61 -4.81 7.87
CA ILE A 237 -12.93 -5.23 9.11
C ILE A 237 -13.16 -4.20 10.23
N LEU A 238 -13.11 -2.90 9.91
CA LEU A 238 -13.36 -1.82 10.86
C LEU A 238 -14.82 -1.78 11.31
N ARG A 239 -15.77 -2.05 10.41
CA ARG A 239 -17.21 -2.08 10.73
C ARG A 239 -17.68 -3.38 11.38
N GLY A 240 -16.82 -4.39 11.48
CA GLY A 240 -17.18 -5.71 12.00
C GLY A 240 -18.04 -6.54 11.05
N GLU A 241 -18.01 -6.23 9.75
CA GLU A 241 -18.70 -6.96 8.69
C GLU A 241 -17.88 -8.15 8.17
N ILE A 242 -16.56 -8.14 8.40
CA ILE A 242 -15.66 -9.24 8.13
C ILE A 242 -15.31 -9.96 9.44
N LEU A 243 -15.77 -11.20 9.60
CA LEU A 243 -15.57 -12.00 10.82
C LEU A 243 -14.79 -13.31 10.56
N ASP A 244 -14.74 -13.77 9.31
CA ASP A 244 -13.94 -14.89 8.81
C ASP A 244 -13.61 -14.78 7.33
N GLU A 245 -12.82 -15.75 6.88
CA GLU A 245 -12.56 -16.07 5.49
C GLU A 245 -13.83 -16.13 4.62
N SER A 246 -14.98 -16.60 5.10
CA SER A 246 -16.20 -16.62 4.26
C SER A 246 -16.71 -15.22 3.96
N HIS A 247 -16.61 -14.30 4.94
CA HIS A 247 -16.91 -12.88 4.72
C HIS A 247 -15.86 -12.21 3.83
N VAL A 248 -14.58 -12.60 3.95
CA VAL A 248 -13.49 -12.13 3.05
C VAL A 248 -13.81 -12.52 1.61
N ASP A 249 -14.12 -13.79 1.35
CA ASP A 249 -14.44 -14.30 0.02
C ASP A 249 -15.69 -13.60 -0.54
N ALA A 250 -16.73 -13.44 0.27
CA ALA A 250 -17.93 -12.72 -0.16
C ALA A 250 -17.65 -11.26 -0.51
N ALA A 251 -16.80 -10.56 0.23
CA ALA A 251 -16.42 -9.17 -0.07
C ALA A 251 -15.57 -9.06 -1.34
N ILE A 252 -14.67 -10.02 -1.56
CA ILE A 252 -13.86 -10.13 -2.79
C ILE A 252 -14.78 -10.27 -4.01
N GLU A 253 -15.73 -11.20 -3.97
CA GLU A 253 -16.64 -11.45 -5.11
C GLU A 253 -17.53 -10.24 -5.38
N ARG A 254 -18.08 -9.57 -4.35
CA ARG A 254 -18.87 -8.35 -4.55
C ARG A 254 -18.06 -7.22 -5.20
N ALA A 255 -16.82 -7.00 -4.76
CA ALA A 255 -15.96 -5.97 -5.35
C ALA A 255 -15.57 -6.33 -6.79
N TYR A 256 -15.28 -7.59 -7.06
CA TYR A 256 -14.97 -8.09 -8.40
C TYR A 256 -16.16 -7.89 -9.36
N ASP A 257 -17.35 -8.33 -8.96
CA ASP A 257 -18.58 -8.20 -9.75
C ASP A 257 -18.94 -6.73 -9.98
N TRP A 258 -18.75 -5.89 -8.96
CA TRP A 258 -18.94 -4.44 -9.10
C TRP A 258 -18.01 -3.87 -10.18
N VAL A 259 -16.69 -4.13 -10.13
CA VAL A 259 -15.76 -3.63 -11.17
C VAL A 259 -16.12 -4.18 -12.55
N LEU A 260 -16.44 -5.47 -12.66
CA LEU A 260 -16.81 -6.11 -13.91
C LEU A 260 -18.07 -5.48 -14.54
N SER A 261 -19.00 -5.00 -13.70
CA SER A 261 -20.23 -4.34 -14.14
C SER A 261 -20.04 -2.91 -14.66
N GLN A 262 -18.85 -2.31 -14.48
CA GLN A 262 -18.58 -0.92 -14.86
C GLN A 262 -17.83 -0.84 -16.21
N PRO A 263 -18.47 -0.41 -17.32
CA PRO A 263 -17.82 -0.34 -18.62
C PRO A 263 -16.58 0.56 -18.65
N ALA A 264 -16.61 1.69 -17.95
CA ALA A 264 -15.50 2.63 -17.89
C ALA A 264 -14.29 2.12 -17.09
N LEU A 265 -14.50 1.15 -16.20
CA LEU A 265 -13.40 0.51 -15.47
C LEU A 265 -12.82 -0.65 -16.28
N MET A 266 -13.64 -1.43 -16.97
CA MET A 266 -13.20 -2.55 -17.82
C MET A 266 -12.56 -2.10 -19.14
N ASN A 267 -13.02 -0.97 -19.67
CA ASN A 267 -12.47 -0.31 -20.86
C ASN A 267 -12.11 1.16 -20.54
N PRO A 268 -10.97 1.41 -19.88
CA PRO A 268 -10.49 2.76 -19.61
C PRO A 268 -10.36 3.60 -20.89
N GLY A 269 -11.07 4.73 -20.94
CA GLY A 269 -11.15 5.59 -22.12
C GLY A 269 -12.26 5.21 -23.11
N LEU A 270 -13.02 4.15 -22.84
CA LEU A 270 -14.11 3.65 -23.68
C LEU A 270 -13.68 3.46 -25.14
N ASP A 271 -12.52 2.82 -25.31
CA ASP A 271 -11.92 2.57 -26.61
C ASP A 271 -12.86 1.70 -27.47
N THR A 272 -13.37 2.28 -28.55
CA THR A 272 -14.30 1.62 -29.47
C THR A 272 -13.63 0.63 -30.40
N GLU A 273 -12.30 0.60 -30.45
CA GLU A 273 -11.54 -0.36 -31.26
C GLU A 273 -11.43 -1.75 -30.59
N LEU A 274 -11.67 -1.83 -29.27
CA LEU A 274 -11.64 -3.09 -28.55
C LEU A 274 -12.92 -3.89 -28.71
N THR A 275 -12.77 -5.17 -28.98
CA THR A 275 -13.86 -6.14 -28.94
C THR A 275 -14.31 -6.44 -27.51
N GLU A 276 -15.56 -6.92 -27.35
CA GLU A 276 -16.07 -7.35 -26.03
C GLU A 276 -15.19 -8.46 -25.42
N TRP A 277 -14.59 -9.32 -26.24
CA TRP A 277 -13.70 -10.38 -25.79
C TRP A 277 -12.37 -9.82 -25.25
N GLU A 278 -11.77 -8.83 -25.92
CA GLU A 278 -10.55 -8.16 -25.44
C GLU A 278 -10.78 -7.44 -24.11
N ILE A 279 -11.91 -6.72 -23.99
CA ILE A 279 -12.30 -6.04 -22.76
C ILE A 279 -12.43 -7.04 -21.61
N LYS A 280 -13.12 -8.17 -21.81
CA LYS A 280 -13.25 -9.23 -20.80
C LYS A 280 -11.90 -9.83 -20.41
N ARG A 281 -10.94 -9.89 -21.33
CA ARG A 281 -9.59 -10.42 -21.06
C ARG A 281 -8.74 -9.52 -20.16
N HIS A 282 -9.08 -8.24 -20.01
CA HIS A 282 -8.37 -7.39 -19.05
C HIS A 282 -8.55 -7.87 -17.60
N LEU A 283 -9.67 -8.55 -17.31
CA LEU A 283 -9.95 -9.14 -16.01
C LEU A 283 -10.15 -10.65 -16.17
N ASP A 284 -9.05 -11.36 -16.48
CA ASP A 284 -9.08 -12.82 -16.60
C ASP A 284 -9.35 -13.47 -15.24
N ARG A 285 -10.51 -14.14 -15.15
CA ARG A 285 -10.98 -14.76 -13.90
C ARG A 285 -10.02 -15.83 -13.38
N LYS A 286 -9.43 -16.64 -14.27
CA LYS A 286 -8.56 -17.74 -13.88
C LYS A 286 -7.24 -17.21 -13.30
N GLU A 287 -6.68 -16.18 -13.91
CA GLU A 287 -5.50 -15.48 -13.42
C GLU A 287 -5.76 -14.80 -12.08
N PHE A 288 -6.90 -14.11 -11.94
CA PHE A 288 -7.33 -13.50 -10.69
C PHE A 288 -7.43 -14.54 -9.56
N GLU A 289 -8.16 -15.64 -9.80
CA GLU A 289 -8.38 -16.69 -8.81
C GLU A 289 -7.07 -17.39 -8.41
N HIS A 290 -6.16 -17.59 -9.35
CA HIS A 290 -4.86 -18.22 -9.10
C HIS A 290 -4.09 -17.52 -7.98
N HIS A 291 -4.14 -16.19 -7.93
CA HIS A 291 -3.42 -15.40 -6.93
C HIS A 291 -4.28 -15.12 -5.69
N VAL A 292 -5.54 -14.69 -5.88
CA VAL A 292 -6.41 -14.27 -4.77
C VAL A 292 -6.83 -15.43 -3.87
N TYR A 293 -6.91 -16.64 -4.43
CA TYR A 293 -7.23 -17.86 -3.67
C TYR A 293 -6.02 -18.79 -3.48
N ALA A 294 -4.80 -18.25 -3.56
CA ALA A 294 -3.58 -18.98 -3.23
C ALA A 294 -3.66 -19.57 -1.81
N LYS A 295 -3.15 -20.80 -1.66
CA LYS A 295 -3.23 -21.54 -0.39
C LYS A 295 -2.01 -21.35 0.51
N ASP A 296 -0.89 -20.98 -0.09
CA ASP A 296 0.42 -20.81 0.51
C ASP A 296 1.22 -19.75 -0.27
N MET A 297 2.30 -19.24 0.33
CA MET A 297 3.14 -18.20 -0.28
C MET A 297 3.93 -18.71 -1.48
N GLU A 298 4.23 -20.03 -1.53
CA GLU A 298 4.99 -20.64 -2.62
C GLU A 298 4.26 -20.53 -3.96
N GLN A 299 2.93 -20.66 -3.96
CA GLN A 299 2.09 -20.48 -5.15
C GLN A 299 2.19 -19.09 -5.77
N LEU A 300 2.50 -18.05 -4.98
CA LEU A 300 2.54 -16.67 -5.45
C LEU A 300 3.87 -16.32 -6.15
N GLN A 301 4.95 -17.07 -5.87
CA GLN A 301 6.28 -16.86 -6.47
C GLN A 301 6.69 -15.38 -6.46
N LEU A 302 6.71 -14.79 -5.25
CA LEU A 302 6.87 -13.35 -5.05
C LEU A 302 8.23 -12.80 -5.52
N ASP A 303 9.28 -13.62 -5.52
CA ASP A 303 10.61 -13.26 -6.03
C ASP A 303 10.81 -13.54 -7.53
N SER A 304 9.74 -13.87 -8.27
CA SER A 304 9.81 -14.05 -9.72
C SER A 304 10.20 -12.74 -10.42
N SER A 305 11.40 -12.72 -11.00
CA SER A 305 12.03 -11.52 -11.58
C SER A 305 11.24 -10.85 -12.71
N LYS A 306 10.32 -11.57 -13.37
CA LYS A 306 9.50 -11.01 -14.46
C LYS A 306 8.21 -10.34 -13.99
N GLU A 307 7.76 -10.67 -12.78
CA GLU A 307 6.42 -10.35 -12.30
C GLU A 307 6.44 -9.76 -10.88
N MET A 308 7.61 -9.33 -10.41
CA MET A 308 7.84 -8.91 -9.03
C MET A 308 6.84 -7.83 -8.57
N GLY A 309 6.67 -6.77 -9.36
CA GLY A 309 5.69 -5.71 -9.08
C GLY A 309 4.26 -5.99 -9.54
N TYR A 310 3.90 -7.23 -9.88
CA TYR A 310 2.57 -7.54 -10.41
C TYR A 310 1.48 -7.43 -9.34
N VAL A 311 0.42 -6.67 -9.63
CA VAL A 311 -0.61 -6.32 -8.63
C VAL A 311 -1.32 -7.51 -7.99
N TYR A 312 -1.57 -8.60 -8.73
CA TYR A 312 -2.24 -9.77 -8.15
C TYR A 312 -1.36 -10.58 -7.21
N LYS A 313 -0.02 -10.55 -7.37
CA LYS A 313 0.89 -11.16 -6.38
C LYS A 313 0.86 -10.40 -5.07
N CYS A 314 0.87 -9.07 -5.14
CA CYS A 314 0.71 -8.20 -3.98
C CYS A 314 -0.66 -8.40 -3.31
N LEU A 315 -1.76 -8.34 -4.06
CA LEU A 315 -3.10 -8.57 -3.53
C LEU A 315 -3.24 -9.98 -2.90
N GLY A 316 -2.78 -11.00 -3.62
CA GLY A 316 -2.84 -12.39 -3.18
C GLY A 316 -2.07 -12.62 -1.88
N SER A 317 -0.87 -12.05 -1.75
CA SER A 317 -0.07 -12.16 -0.53
C SER A 317 -0.72 -11.43 0.66
N ALA A 318 -1.32 -10.27 0.43
CA ALA A 318 -2.04 -9.51 1.45
C ALA A 318 -3.29 -10.26 1.94
N ILE A 319 -4.09 -10.83 1.03
CA ILE A 319 -5.28 -11.62 1.37
C ILE A 319 -4.90 -12.93 2.08
N LEU A 320 -3.88 -13.64 1.59
CA LEU A 320 -3.40 -14.86 2.23
C LEU A 320 -2.90 -14.59 3.66
N THR A 321 -2.14 -13.51 3.85
CA THR A 321 -1.67 -13.07 5.18
C THR A 321 -2.84 -12.77 6.12
N LEU A 322 -3.86 -12.06 5.64
CA LEU A 322 -5.10 -11.82 6.40
C LEU A 322 -5.79 -13.14 6.78
N ARG A 323 -5.96 -14.08 5.84
CA ARG A 323 -6.58 -15.40 6.12
C ARG A 323 -5.79 -16.17 7.17
N LEU A 324 -4.45 -16.17 7.09
CA LEU A 324 -3.59 -16.78 8.10
C LEU A 324 -3.79 -16.13 9.48
N GLY A 325 -3.90 -14.79 9.54
CA GLY A 325 -4.22 -14.05 10.76
C GLY A 325 -5.58 -14.44 11.36
N ILE A 326 -6.62 -14.54 10.53
CA ILE A 326 -7.96 -14.99 10.94
C ILE A 326 -7.92 -16.40 11.52
N ARG A 327 -7.26 -17.34 10.84
CA ARG A 327 -7.12 -18.74 11.28
C ARG A 327 -6.37 -18.84 12.61
N ALA A 328 -5.27 -18.11 12.76
CA ALA A 328 -4.44 -18.13 13.96
C ALA A 328 -5.17 -17.54 15.18
N THR A 329 -5.91 -16.44 14.98
CA THR A 329 -6.73 -15.79 16.03
C THR A 329 -7.78 -16.75 16.59
N ARG A 330 -8.38 -17.60 15.72
CA ARG A 330 -9.41 -18.58 16.12
C ARG A 330 -8.86 -19.82 16.82
N LYS A 331 -7.66 -20.28 16.44
CA LYS A 331 -7.06 -21.50 16.99
C LYS A 331 -6.24 -21.27 18.27
N THR A 332 -6.02 -20.02 18.67
CA THR A 332 -5.19 -19.63 19.85
C THR A 332 -3.81 -20.29 19.88
N LEU A 333 -3.20 -20.51 18.71
CA LEU A 333 -1.91 -21.23 18.59
C LEU A 333 -0.70 -20.32 18.84
N ILE A 334 -0.84 -19.03 18.56
CA ILE A 334 0.23 -18.02 18.65
C ILE A 334 -0.31 -16.88 19.52
N PRO A 335 0.48 -16.35 20.49
CA PRO A 335 0.11 -15.15 21.22
C PRO A 335 -0.24 -14.00 20.25
N ALA A 336 -1.36 -13.31 20.50
CA ALA A 336 -1.86 -12.28 19.58
C ALA A 336 -0.82 -11.17 19.31
N ASN A 337 -0.01 -10.83 20.32
CA ASN A 337 1.03 -9.80 20.26
C ASN A 337 2.29 -10.21 19.50
N THR A 338 2.45 -11.48 19.13
CA THR A 338 3.56 -11.98 18.29
C THR A 338 3.08 -12.36 16.89
N LEU A 339 1.77 -12.43 16.67
CA LEU A 339 1.18 -12.93 15.43
C LEU A 339 1.45 -12.01 14.24
N PHE A 340 1.39 -10.69 14.45
CA PHE A 340 1.71 -9.72 13.39
C PHE A 340 3.13 -9.91 12.88
N GLU A 341 4.12 -9.85 13.78
CA GLU A 341 5.53 -10.02 13.43
C GLU A 341 5.79 -11.35 12.73
N TYR A 342 5.27 -12.45 13.27
CA TYR A 342 5.45 -13.78 12.70
C TYR A 342 4.98 -13.86 11.24
N LEU A 343 3.73 -13.45 10.97
CA LEU A 343 3.16 -13.52 9.62
C LEU A 343 3.82 -12.53 8.65
N MET A 344 4.14 -11.31 9.12
CA MET A 344 4.83 -10.32 8.30
C MET A 344 6.25 -10.76 7.96
N THR A 345 6.98 -11.32 8.93
CA THR A 345 8.30 -11.92 8.68
C THR A 345 8.22 -13.07 7.68
N ASP A 346 7.19 -13.94 7.78
CA ASP A 346 6.98 -15.00 6.79
C ASP A 346 6.82 -14.46 5.36
N LEU A 347 6.02 -13.41 5.19
CA LEU A 347 5.83 -12.74 3.90
C LEU A 347 7.10 -12.07 3.40
N ILE A 348 7.75 -11.26 4.24
CA ILE A 348 8.90 -10.45 3.85
C ILE A 348 10.10 -11.33 3.46
N MET A 349 10.25 -12.49 4.10
CA MET A 349 11.29 -13.46 3.78
C MET A 349 11.09 -14.19 2.44
N GLU A 350 9.94 -14.01 1.77
CA GLU A 350 9.77 -14.45 0.37
C GLU A 350 10.54 -13.56 -0.61
N GLY A 351 10.99 -12.37 -0.18
CA GLY A 351 11.71 -11.42 -1.03
C GLY A 351 10.86 -10.85 -2.14
N GLY A 352 11.49 -10.48 -3.26
CA GLY A 352 10.80 -9.82 -4.37
C GLY A 352 10.35 -8.40 -3.99
N ASP A 353 9.11 -8.03 -4.28
CA ASP A 353 8.57 -6.69 -4.00
C ASP A 353 8.06 -6.57 -2.55
N SER A 354 8.94 -6.87 -1.60
CA SER A 354 8.56 -7.17 -0.22
C SER A 354 8.14 -5.96 0.61
N ASP A 355 8.59 -4.75 0.28
CA ASP A 355 8.09 -3.49 0.85
C ASP A 355 6.62 -3.28 0.49
N THR A 356 6.25 -3.38 -0.79
CA THR A 356 4.86 -3.25 -1.23
C THR A 356 3.96 -4.39 -0.79
N ASN A 357 4.44 -5.62 -0.87
CA ASN A 357 3.72 -6.77 -0.30
C ASN A 357 3.52 -6.58 1.21
N GLY A 358 4.55 -6.09 1.90
CA GLY A 358 4.54 -5.77 3.31
C GLY A 358 3.54 -4.67 3.65
N ALA A 359 3.51 -3.57 2.90
CA ALA A 359 2.58 -2.46 3.10
C ALA A 359 1.12 -2.91 2.97
N ALA A 360 0.78 -3.59 1.87
CA ALA A 360 -0.58 -4.07 1.61
C ALA A 360 -1.04 -5.12 2.64
N ALA A 361 -0.20 -6.10 2.95
CA ALA A 361 -0.51 -7.13 3.94
C ALA A 361 -0.57 -6.57 5.37
N GLY A 362 0.36 -5.68 5.71
CA GLY A 362 0.46 -5.01 7.00
C GLY A 362 -0.77 -4.15 7.29
N ALA A 363 -1.32 -3.48 6.27
CA ALA A 363 -2.58 -2.74 6.41
C ALA A 363 -3.75 -3.64 6.81
N LEU A 364 -3.97 -4.75 6.08
CA LEU A 364 -5.07 -5.68 6.36
C LEU A 364 -4.89 -6.43 7.68
N LEU A 365 -3.69 -6.97 7.93
CA LEU A 365 -3.39 -7.71 9.14
C LEU A 365 -3.41 -6.79 10.38
N GLY A 366 -2.89 -5.58 10.23
CA GLY A 366 -2.95 -4.55 11.26
C GLY A 366 -4.38 -4.10 11.58
N ALA A 367 -5.23 -3.92 10.55
CA ALA A 367 -6.65 -3.65 10.73
C ALA A 367 -7.38 -4.82 11.44
N TRP A 368 -6.97 -6.06 11.17
CA TRP A 368 -7.55 -7.24 11.81
C TRP A 368 -7.15 -7.36 13.28
N LEU A 369 -5.86 -7.27 13.58
CA LEU A 369 -5.29 -7.50 14.91
C LEU A 369 -5.40 -6.28 15.84
N GLY A 370 -5.37 -5.07 15.29
CA GLY A 370 -5.35 -3.81 16.04
C GLY A 370 -3.97 -3.43 16.59
N TYR A 371 -3.84 -2.16 16.94
CA TYR A 371 -2.59 -1.49 17.32
C TYR A 371 -1.83 -2.16 18.46
N SER A 372 -2.53 -2.62 19.50
CA SER A 372 -1.92 -3.25 20.68
C SER A 372 -1.20 -4.56 20.39
N ASN A 373 -1.43 -5.15 19.21
CA ASN A 373 -0.81 -6.40 18.78
C ASN A 373 0.34 -6.19 17.78
N LEU A 374 0.71 -4.93 17.49
CA LEU A 374 1.89 -4.63 16.69
C LEU A 374 3.17 -4.78 17.53
N PRO A 375 4.28 -5.28 16.95
CA PRO A 375 5.54 -5.48 17.67
C PRO A 375 6.12 -4.16 18.17
N ALA A 376 6.39 -4.09 19.47
CA ALA A 376 6.89 -2.87 20.12
C ALA A 376 8.29 -2.46 19.63
N HIS A 377 9.18 -3.43 19.34
CA HIS A 377 10.53 -3.18 18.82
C HIS A 377 10.57 -2.80 17.34
N TRP A 378 9.46 -2.94 16.61
CA TRP A 378 9.33 -2.31 15.29
C TRP A 378 8.69 -0.94 15.46
N SER A 379 7.50 -0.88 16.08
CA SER A 379 6.78 0.38 16.22
C SER A 379 7.58 1.45 16.95
N ASN A 380 8.27 1.17 18.04
CA ASN A 380 9.06 2.18 18.77
C ASN A 380 10.31 2.66 18.03
N GLY A 381 10.78 1.91 17.03
CA GLY A 381 11.93 2.29 16.21
C GLY A 381 11.57 2.92 14.88
N LEU A 382 10.28 2.96 14.53
CA LEU A 382 9.82 3.49 13.26
C LEU A 382 10.09 5.00 13.17
N ALA A 383 10.83 5.43 12.16
CA ALA A 383 11.11 6.84 11.93
C ALA A 383 9.81 7.64 11.77
N HIS A 384 9.77 8.84 12.34
CA HIS A 384 8.61 9.74 12.31
C HIS A 384 7.29 9.15 12.87
N LYS A 385 7.34 8.10 13.70
CA LYS A 385 6.15 7.49 14.30
C LYS A 385 5.26 8.51 15.01
N GLU A 386 5.81 9.38 15.84
CA GLU A 386 5.02 10.34 16.62
C GLU A 386 4.22 11.27 15.71
N TRP A 387 4.85 11.71 14.61
CA TRP A 387 4.19 12.53 13.59
C TRP A 387 3.09 11.74 12.88
N LEU A 388 3.36 10.50 12.46
CA LEU A 388 2.36 9.62 11.85
C LEU A 388 1.15 9.40 12.78
N MET A 389 1.41 9.09 14.05
CA MET A 389 0.38 8.88 15.08
C MET A 389 -0.48 10.11 15.28
N SER A 390 0.11 11.31 15.27
CA SER A 390 -0.62 12.59 15.32
C SER A 390 -1.57 12.73 14.13
N LYS A 391 -1.11 12.44 12.91
CA LYS A 391 -1.97 12.50 11.71
C LYS A 391 -3.10 11.48 11.73
N VAL A 392 -2.86 10.27 12.25
CA VAL A 392 -3.92 9.26 12.46
C VAL A 392 -4.92 9.73 13.51
N GLU A 393 -4.48 10.32 14.62
CA GLU A 393 -5.37 10.88 15.64
C GLU A 393 -6.30 11.94 15.05
N ARG A 394 -5.74 12.88 14.29
CA ARG A 394 -6.50 13.92 13.59
C ARG A 394 -7.48 13.33 12.58
N MET A 395 -7.07 12.31 11.82
CA MET A 395 -7.97 11.60 10.92
C MET A 395 -9.14 10.96 11.68
N THR A 396 -8.90 10.37 12.85
CA THR A 396 -9.99 9.78 13.65
C THR A 396 -10.97 10.81 14.20
N LYS A 397 -10.48 12.02 14.54
CA LYS A 397 -11.33 13.17 14.89
C LYS A 397 -12.13 13.66 13.67
N ALA A 398 -11.52 13.74 12.49
CA ALA A 398 -12.17 14.21 11.25
C ALA A 398 -13.32 13.30 10.83
N LEU A 399 -13.17 12.01 11.12
CA LEU A 399 -14.19 11.00 10.84
C LEU A 399 -15.22 10.87 11.97
N GLY A 400 -15.15 11.66 13.04
CA GLY A 400 -16.05 11.56 14.19
C GLY A 400 -15.95 10.23 14.95
N VAL A 401 -14.83 9.52 14.82
CA VAL A 401 -14.57 8.29 15.61
C VAL A 401 -14.22 8.65 17.05
N VAL A 402 -13.41 9.70 17.20
CA VAL A 402 -13.03 10.30 18.48
C VAL A 402 -13.61 11.71 18.52
N ASP A 403 -14.22 12.07 19.64
CA ASP A 403 -14.72 13.44 19.84
C ASP A 403 -13.54 14.41 19.92
N GLY A 404 -13.59 15.50 19.16
CA GLY A 404 -12.56 16.51 19.19
C GLY A 404 -12.70 17.55 18.08
N GLN A 405 -12.12 18.71 18.31
CA GLN A 405 -11.93 19.72 17.26
C GLN A 405 -10.64 19.42 16.50
N ILE A 406 -10.60 19.89 15.25
CA ILE A 406 -9.45 19.75 14.36
C ILE A 406 -9.06 21.15 13.95
N ASP A 407 -7.99 21.61 14.58
CA ASP A 407 -7.38 22.89 14.23
C ASP A 407 -6.58 22.76 12.95
N TYR A 408 -6.38 23.87 12.26
CA TYR A 408 -5.52 23.91 11.08
C TYR A 408 -4.07 23.53 11.45
N GLU A 409 -3.48 22.62 10.67
CA GLU A 409 -2.05 22.30 10.75
C GLU A 409 -1.37 22.59 9.40
N SER A 410 -0.30 23.38 9.44
CA SER A 410 0.35 23.87 8.23
C SER A 410 1.02 22.78 7.42
N ASP A 411 1.53 21.73 8.07
CA ASP A 411 2.20 20.60 7.44
C ASP A 411 1.23 19.63 6.70
N GLU A 412 -0.08 19.88 6.79
CA GLU A 412 -1.09 19.20 5.96
C GLU A 412 -1.25 19.84 4.58
N ALA A 413 -0.74 21.05 4.38
CA ALA A 413 -0.76 21.71 3.08
C ALA A 413 0.10 20.94 2.04
N PRO A 414 -0.16 21.09 0.72
CA PRO A 414 0.61 20.40 -0.32
C PRO A 414 2.13 20.65 -0.27
N ASP A 415 2.54 21.82 0.23
CA ASP A 415 3.93 22.25 0.40
C ASP A 415 4.50 21.94 1.80
N GLY A 416 3.76 21.20 2.63
CA GLY A 416 4.13 20.91 4.02
C GLY A 416 4.20 22.15 4.91
N GLY A 417 3.56 23.26 4.53
CA GLY A 417 3.55 24.50 5.31
C GLY A 417 4.86 25.28 5.27
N LYS A 418 5.78 24.91 4.37
CA LYS A 418 7.14 25.46 4.28
C LYS A 418 7.38 26.22 2.98
N GLY A 419 6.43 26.23 2.05
CA GLY A 419 6.68 26.61 0.66
C GLY A 419 7.36 25.50 -0.14
N LEU A 420 7.19 25.59 -1.45
CA LEU A 420 7.88 24.75 -2.42
C LEU A 420 9.34 25.18 -2.55
N MET A 421 10.24 24.20 -2.68
CA MET A 421 11.66 24.44 -2.90
C MET A 421 11.88 25.14 -4.24
N SER A 422 12.78 26.12 -4.24
CA SER A 422 13.37 26.70 -5.44
C SER A 422 14.25 25.68 -6.17
N ARG A 423 14.58 25.98 -7.44
CA ARG A 423 15.49 25.14 -8.22
C ARG A 423 16.87 24.97 -7.56
N GLU A 424 17.40 26.02 -6.95
CA GLU A 424 18.69 25.98 -6.26
C GLU A 424 18.64 25.07 -5.02
N GLU A 425 17.54 25.10 -4.28
CA GLU A 425 17.31 24.21 -3.13
C GLU A 425 17.16 22.75 -3.54
N LEU A 426 16.45 22.49 -4.65
CA LEU A 426 16.31 21.14 -5.22
C LEU A 426 17.68 20.59 -5.69
N GLU A 427 18.44 21.39 -6.44
CA GLU A 427 19.78 21.00 -6.91
C GLU A 427 20.72 20.70 -5.73
N LYS A 428 20.62 21.49 -4.64
CA LYS A 428 21.39 21.25 -3.41
C LYS A 428 20.96 19.95 -2.71
N ARG A 429 19.66 19.73 -2.51
CA ARG A 429 19.12 18.49 -1.91
C ARG A 429 19.57 17.26 -2.69
N ASP A 430 19.46 17.30 -4.02
CA ASP A 430 19.81 16.18 -4.89
C ASP A 430 21.31 15.90 -4.86
N TYR A 431 22.13 16.95 -4.81
CA TYR A 431 23.57 16.81 -4.62
C TYR A 431 23.90 16.15 -3.28
N GLU A 432 23.29 16.59 -2.18
CA GLU A 432 23.52 16.04 -0.85
C GLU A 432 23.09 14.56 -0.75
N LEU A 433 21.92 14.22 -1.32
CA LEU A 433 21.43 12.84 -1.38
C LEU A 433 22.36 11.95 -2.20
N LEU A 434 22.76 12.40 -3.40
CA LEU A 434 23.67 11.65 -4.27
C LEU A 434 25.04 11.45 -3.60
N HIS A 435 25.57 12.50 -2.96
CA HIS A 435 26.84 12.42 -2.25
C HIS A 435 26.77 11.40 -1.10
N MET A 436 25.69 11.40 -0.32
CA MET A 436 25.46 10.42 0.75
C MET A 436 25.41 8.99 0.19
N ILE A 437 24.67 8.74 -0.89
CA ILE A 437 24.58 7.43 -1.54
C ILE A 437 25.97 6.96 -2.00
N LEU A 438 26.76 7.84 -2.63
CA LEU A 438 28.10 7.52 -3.11
C LEU A 438 29.07 7.18 -1.97
N LEU A 439 28.96 7.86 -0.82
CA LEU A 439 29.75 7.54 0.37
C LEU A 439 29.41 6.15 0.90
N ARG A 440 28.13 5.82 1.07
CA ARG A 440 27.69 4.48 1.51
C ARG A 440 28.13 3.38 0.53
N ASP A 441 28.03 3.64 -0.77
CA ASP A 441 28.51 2.73 -1.81
C ASP A 441 30.03 2.51 -1.77
N LYS A 442 30.80 3.55 -1.42
CA LYS A 442 32.24 3.45 -1.24
C LYS A 442 32.57 2.62 -0.01
N GLU A 443 31.93 2.89 1.12
CA GLU A 443 32.10 2.13 2.37
C GLU A 443 31.79 0.65 2.18
N ARG A 444 30.71 0.33 1.44
CA ARG A 444 30.38 -1.04 1.02
C ARG A 444 31.55 -1.70 0.29
N LYS A 445 32.03 -1.07 -0.79
CA LYS A 445 33.11 -1.63 -1.63
C LYS A 445 34.38 -1.86 -0.82
N GLU A 446 34.71 -0.95 0.09
CA GLU A 446 35.85 -1.12 1.00
C GLU A 446 35.67 -2.30 1.96
N MET A 447 34.47 -2.49 2.50
CA MET A 447 34.14 -3.62 3.38
C MET A 447 34.22 -4.95 2.63
N GLU A 448 33.62 -5.06 1.46
CA GLU A 448 33.70 -6.24 0.58
C GLU A 448 35.16 -6.59 0.23
N GLU A 449 35.98 -5.58 -0.08
CA GLU A 449 37.39 -5.78 -0.38
C GLU A 449 38.17 -6.27 0.85
N ARG A 450 37.88 -5.72 2.05
CA ARG A 450 38.48 -6.17 3.32
C ARG A 450 38.10 -7.62 3.62
N GLU A 451 36.85 -8.02 3.41
CA GLU A 451 36.39 -9.40 3.61
C GLU A 451 37.02 -10.36 2.60
N ARG A 452 37.07 -9.97 1.32
CA ARG A 452 37.73 -10.75 0.27
C ARG A 452 39.21 -10.97 0.59
N LYS A 453 39.93 -9.95 1.06
CA LYS A 453 41.34 -10.07 1.51
C LYS A 453 41.48 -11.00 2.71
N LYS A 454 40.57 -10.91 3.71
CA LYS A 454 40.55 -11.84 4.86
C LYS A 454 40.33 -13.29 4.44
N ASN A 455 39.45 -13.53 3.47
CA ASN A 455 39.14 -14.88 2.98
C ASN A 455 40.27 -15.45 2.10
N GLN A 456 40.95 -14.62 1.30
CA GLN A 456 42.15 -15.03 0.55
C GLN A 456 43.31 -15.42 1.47
N GLY A 457 43.49 -14.74 2.60
CA GLY A 457 44.50 -15.10 3.61
C GLY A 457 44.28 -16.44 4.31
N LYS A 458 43.03 -16.94 4.36
CA LYS A 458 42.69 -18.24 4.95
C LYS A 458 42.93 -19.43 4.02
N GLY A 459 42.90 -19.22 2.69
CA GLY A 459 43.07 -20.28 1.69
C GLY A 459 44.49 -20.84 1.58
N LEU A 460 45.52 -19.99 1.78
CA LEU A 460 46.93 -20.42 1.73
C LEU A 460 47.42 -21.06 3.05
N ALA A 461 46.88 -20.64 4.19
CA ALA A 461 47.29 -21.17 5.50
C ALA A 461 46.78 -22.59 5.79
N GLY A 462 45.71 -23.04 5.10
CA GLY A 462 45.18 -24.39 5.21
C GLY A 462 45.94 -25.47 4.42
N TRP A 463 46.77 -25.07 3.45
CA TRP A 463 47.51 -26.00 2.60
C TRP A 463 48.90 -26.38 3.15
N PHE A 464 49.47 -25.55 4.03
CA PHE A 464 50.76 -25.82 4.70
C PHE A 464 50.63 -26.53 6.06
N LYS A 465 49.45 -27.11 6.36
CA LYS A 465 49.17 -27.86 7.61
C LYS A 465 48.67 -29.29 7.37
N LYS A 466 49.05 -29.94 6.26
CA LYS A 466 48.89 -31.39 6.09
C LYS A 466 50.24 -32.08 5.98
#